data_AF-A0AAW3P676-F1
#
_entry.id   AF-A0AAW3P676-F1
#
_cell.length_a   1.000
_cell.length_b   1.000
_cell.length_c   1.000
_cell.angle_alpha   90.00
_cell.angle_beta   90.00
_cell.angle_gamma   90.00
#
_symmetry.space_group_name_H-M   'P 1'
#
loop_
_entity.id
_entity.type
_entity.pdbx_description
1 polymer ?
#
loop_
_entity_poly.entity_id
_entity_poly.type
_entity_poly.pdbx_seq_one_letter_code
_entity_poly.pdbx_strand_id
1 'polypeptide(L)'
;MICIPDWRKAILSCAVLALPFVAGCGGGDDPGPINVPQCSGSACGPSGAETTPPVVTKLCPDSLDYTTTYTGGAGSGEYVKVKFDTTKLTYQMQFIESSVPTSAGQVNNTRAGLTISGAFHHPTNLPTAEQNRCAFVLDSGATSDGAYAVTINRADPPMLFVGNGVVGGGIPGATIAFAGLEPFPGIVLGTVPSRTFDFYPFIGFTDTETDFSKVAGNYNELGIHLSPVGGSAQSSTGAVGWQPDVVNWNQTFNADGSCTITAGSDYSCQTTGTPWALRKNADGSSDNVFVSHPVASAGGNLVYPFAGQGSAIVIVAPSQAKGIMIVGKLNGVLVPIVIRVGYTHIDASNLLASVADAEVGISMLSRTTAVAANSLKGGFIGATSASACGVVAPSTATFAIATAGPSFNNNIPHPDLPGTFDGTFFLAQAGSCNDGTAVSTMAANYTSTLFQGATAAFIDPQTSSVTSQFALDYTQATPGKIKITASQDFNAKGANGNVAIFGKGDTGWLVTAGNIYAMVVNNSKVNPFFTVGAFVQ
;
A
#
# COMPACT_ATOMS: atom_id res chain seq x y z
N MET A 1 34.04 61.80 -28.83
CA MET A 1 35.41 61.90 -28.29
C MET A 1 35.23 62.32 -26.84
N ILE A 2 35.18 61.42 -25.85
CA ILE A 2 36.26 60.64 -25.20
C ILE A 2 35.52 59.51 -24.40
N CYS A 3 35.63 58.22 -24.76
CA CYS A 3 36.54 57.17 -24.25
C CYS A 3 36.38 56.73 -22.77
N ILE A 4 35.63 55.62 -22.53
CA ILE A 4 35.95 54.29 -21.90
C ILE A 4 37.13 54.24 -20.87
N PRO A 5 37.18 53.47 -19.73
CA PRO A 5 36.75 52.05 -19.44
C PRO A 5 36.17 51.80 -18.00
N ASP A 6 35.84 50.62 -17.43
CA ASP A 6 35.78 49.18 -17.80
C ASP A 6 34.93 48.39 -16.75
N TRP A 7 34.23 47.37 -17.24
CA TRP A 7 34.17 45.96 -16.77
C TRP A 7 34.02 45.60 -15.27
N ARG A 8 32.95 44.85 -14.94
CA ARG A 8 32.91 43.48 -14.33
C ARG A 8 31.79 43.28 -13.30
N LYS A 9 30.75 42.53 -13.72
CA LYS A 9 30.18 41.31 -13.11
C LYS A 9 28.65 41.29 -13.07
N ALA A 10 28.14 40.08 -13.32
CA ALA A 10 26.82 39.54 -13.01
C ALA A 10 25.65 39.99 -13.91
N ILE A 11 25.20 39.08 -14.77
CA ILE A 11 23.90 38.37 -14.67
C ILE A 11 23.71 37.59 -15.97
N LEU A 12 23.75 36.26 -15.90
CA LEU A 12 23.23 35.39 -16.95
C LEU A 12 22.75 34.10 -16.29
N SER A 13 21.43 33.94 -16.17
CA SER A 13 20.73 32.65 -16.08
C SER A 13 19.23 32.89 -15.99
N CYS A 14 18.50 32.60 -17.07
CA CYS A 14 17.11 32.14 -17.06
C CYS A 14 16.70 31.76 -18.49
N ALA A 15 16.89 30.50 -18.84
CA ALA A 15 16.17 29.85 -19.95
C ALA A 15 16.17 28.34 -19.70
N VAL A 16 15.11 27.84 -19.06
CA VAL A 16 14.85 26.40 -18.95
C VAL A 16 14.07 25.99 -20.19
N LEU A 17 14.73 25.27 -21.10
CA LEU A 17 14.09 24.63 -22.25
C LEU A 17 13.60 23.25 -21.83
N ALA A 18 12.28 23.06 -21.85
CA ALA A 18 11.64 21.76 -21.78
C ALA A 18 11.88 20.99 -23.09
N LEU A 19 12.41 19.77 -23.01
CA LEU A 19 12.53 18.85 -24.13
C LEU A 19 11.39 17.81 -24.05
N PRO A 20 10.63 17.57 -25.14
CA PRO A 20 9.65 16.49 -25.18
C PRO A 20 10.34 15.17 -25.57
N PHE A 21 10.14 14.13 -24.76
CA PHE A 21 10.46 12.76 -25.17
C PHE A 21 9.43 12.29 -26.20
N VAL A 22 9.85 12.21 -27.46
CA VAL A 22 9.18 11.39 -28.48
C VAL A 22 10.03 10.13 -28.63
N ALA A 23 9.57 9.02 -28.07
CA ALA A 23 10.13 7.69 -28.34
C ALA A 23 9.19 6.95 -29.29
N GLY A 24 9.68 6.68 -30.50
CA GLY A 24 8.98 5.89 -31.52
C GLY A 24 9.00 4.40 -31.19
N CYS A 25 7.99 3.68 -31.71
CA CYS A 25 7.94 2.22 -31.75
C CYS A 25 9.20 1.62 -32.39
N GLY A 26 9.75 0.60 -31.75
CA GLY A 26 10.72 -0.32 -32.33
C GLY A 26 10.95 -1.48 -31.38
N GLY A 27 10.23 -2.58 -31.58
CA GLY A 27 10.48 -3.84 -30.88
C GLY A 27 11.85 -4.40 -31.28
N GLY A 28 12.64 -4.73 -30.27
CA GLY A 28 13.90 -5.44 -30.36
C GLY A 28 14.27 -5.91 -28.96
N ASP A 29 14.38 -7.23 -28.81
CA ASP A 29 14.71 -7.89 -27.54
C ASP A 29 16.07 -7.43 -27.00
N ASP A 30 16.12 -7.27 -25.68
CA ASP A 30 17.22 -6.77 -24.83
C ASP A 30 17.49 -5.24 -24.86
N PRO A 31 17.71 -4.60 -23.69
CA PRO A 31 18.26 -3.25 -23.67
C PRO A 31 19.72 -3.34 -24.15
N GLY A 32 19.92 -3.02 -25.42
CA GLY A 32 21.25 -2.70 -25.92
C GLY A 32 21.90 -1.59 -25.09
N PRO A 33 23.24 -1.50 -25.05
CA PRO A 33 23.95 -0.48 -24.29
C PRO A 33 23.37 0.91 -24.58
N ILE A 34 23.19 1.71 -23.51
CA ILE A 34 22.79 3.11 -23.62
C ILE A 34 23.88 3.82 -24.42
N ASN A 35 23.65 4.01 -25.71
CA ASN A 35 24.52 4.79 -26.55
C ASN A 35 24.26 6.26 -26.22
N VAL A 36 24.94 6.76 -25.19
CA VAL A 36 25.15 8.21 -25.03
C VAL A 36 25.72 8.71 -26.35
N PRO A 37 25.15 9.75 -26.99
CA PRO A 37 25.67 10.27 -28.23
C PRO A 37 27.16 10.53 -28.08
N GLN A 38 27.98 9.68 -28.70
CA GLN A 38 29.41 9.88 -28.69
C GLN A 38 29.67 11.20 -29.39
N CYS A 39 30.46 12.04 -28.72
CA CYS A 39 30.97 13.28 -29.28
C CYS A 39 31.44 13.05 -30.72
N SER A 40 30.72 13.62 -31.69
CA SER A 40 31.11 13.58 -33.10
C SER A 40 31.80 14.89 -33.44
N GLY A 41 33.11 14.83 -33.59
CA GLY A 41 33.96 15.96 -33.95
C GLY A 41 35.44 15.60 -33.84
N SER A 42 36.30 16.32 -34.57
CA SER A 42 37.76 16.10 -34.60
C SER A 42 38.49 16.38 -33.28
N ALA A 43 37.75 16.58 -32.18
CA ALA A 43 38.26 16.86 -30.84
C ALA A 43 38.11 15.67 -29.85
N CYS A 44 37.58 14.52 -30.30
CA CYS A 44 37.32 13.37 -29.45
C CYS A 44 38.28 12.21 -29.79
N GLY A 45 39.04 11.73 -28.78
CA GLY A 45 40.04 10.66 -28.93
C GLY A 45 39.41 9.27 -29.13
N PRO A 46 40.17 8.25 -29.57
CA PRO A 46 39.62 6.94 -29.92
C PRO A 46 39.12 6.18 -28.68
N SER A 47 37.81 5.98 -28.56
CA SER A 47 37.21 5.03 -27.61
C SER A 47 36.97 3.70 -28.32
N GLY A 48 37.59 2.62 -27.81
CA GLY A 48 37.42 1.26 -28.32
C GLY A 48 36.01 0.70 -28.07
N ALA A 49 35.65 -0.35 -28.81
CA ALA A 49 34.37 -1.04 -28.65
C ALA A 49 34.25 -1.68 -27.26
N GLU A 50 33.13 -1.47 -26.56
CA GLU A 50 32.78 -2.27 -25.39
C GLU A 50 32.52 -3.73 -25.82
N THR A 51 33.32 -4.67 -25.31
CA THR A 51 33.20 -6.10 -25.59
C THR A 51 32.67 -6.91 -24.41
N THR A 52 32.02 -6.27 -23.44
CA THR A 52 31.47 -6.98 -22.27
C THR A 52 30.03 -7.42 -22.57
N PRO A 53 29.72 -8.73 -22.62
CA PRO A 53 28.35 -9.19 -22.73
C PRO A 53 27.52 -8.64 -21.55
N PRO A 54 26.26 -8.22 -21.77
CA PRO A 54 25.42 -7.75 -20.68
C PRO A 54 25.26 -8.88 -19.64
N VAL A 55 25.66 -8.62 -18.40
CA VAL A 55 25.42 -9.52 -17.28
C VAL A 55 23.91 -9.52 -17.03
N VAL A 56 23.24 -10.64 -17.29
CA VAL A 56 21.84 -10.82 -16.87
C VAL A 56 21.83 -10.77 -15.34
N THR A 57 21.34 -9.66 -14.81
CA THR A 57 21.22 -9.46 -13.36
C THR A 57 20.09 -10.37 -12.89
N LYS A 58 20.43 -11.44 -12.14
CA LYS A 58 19.42 -12.33 -11.54
C LYS A 58 18.56 -11.54 -10.56
N LEU A 59 17.24 -11.60 -10.72
CA LEU A 59 16.28 -10.88 -9.89
C LEU A 59 15.79 -11.74 -8.71
N CYS A 60 15.66 -13.04 -8.92
CA CYS A 60 15.15 -13.98 -7.92
C CYS A 60 15.99 -15.27 -7.82
N PRO A 61 15.86 -16.05 -6.74
CA PRO A 61 16.53 -17.34 -6.61
C PRO A 61 16.27 -18.27 -7.81
N ASP A 62 17.22 -19.15 -8.12
CA ASP A 62 17.09 -20.09 -9.26
C ASP A 62 15.94 -21.08 -9.07
N SER A 63 15.69 -21.48 -7.82
CA SER A 63 14.61 -22.38 -7.45
C SER A 63 14.12 -22.10 -6.03
N LEU A 64 12.86 -22.43 -5.77
CA LEU A 64 12.25 -22.49 -4.45
C LEU A 64 11.64 -23.88 -4.26
N ASP A 65 11.69 -24.42 -3.03
CA ASP A 65 11.31 -25.80 -2.69
C ASP A 65 10.57 -25.89 -1.33
N TYR A 66 9.74 -24.89 -1.00
CA TYR A 66 9.05 -24.71 0.28
C TYR A 66 9.92 -24.50 1.53
N THR A 67 11.25 -24.49 1.40
CA THR A 67 12.14 -24.16 2.52
C THR A 67 12.14 -22.66 2.83
N THR A 68 11.96 -21.83 1.81
CA THR A 68 11.90 -20.37 1.94
C THR A 68 10.49 -19.93 2.31
N THR A 69 10.36 -19.22 3.44
CA THR A 69 9.09 -18.67 3.92
C THR A 69 9.11 -17.15 3.81
N TYR A 70 8.16 -16.58 3.09
CA TYR A 70 7.92 -15.15 3.07
C TYR A 70 6.87 -14.80 4.11
N THR A 71 7.25 -14.00 5.11
CA THR A 71 6.38 -13.52 6.17
C THR A 71 5.94 -12.11 5.83
N GLY A 72 4.64 -11.86 5.69
CA GLY A 72 4.14 -10.61 5.12
C GLY A 72 2.74 -10.24 5.53
N GLY A 73 2.31 -9.07 5.11
CA GLY A 73 0.98 -8.53 5.36
C GLY A 73 0.30 -8.10 4.08
N ALA A 74 -1.04 -8.14 4.07
CA ALA A 74 -1.86 -7.71 2.95
C ALA A 74 -2.75 -6.52 3.30
N GLY A 75 -3.18 -5.77 2.28
CA GLY A 75 -4.12 -4.65 2.39
C GLY A 75 -5.52 -5.03 2.90
N SER A 76 -5.87 -6.32 2.86
CA SER A 76 -7.03 -6.90 3.55
C SER A 76 -6.85 -7.01 5.06
N GLY A 77 -5.72 -6.55 5.63
CA GLY A 77 -5.43 -6.74 7.04
C GLY A 77 -5.05 -8.17 7.39
N GLU A 78 -4.62 -8.97 6.41
CA GLU A 78 -4.25 -10.37 6.62
C GLU A 78 -2.76 -10.51 6.89
N TYR A 79 -2.41 -11.20 7.97
CA TYR A 79 -1.03 -11.62 8.25
C TYR A 79 -0.81 -13.00 7.63
N VAL A 80 0.09 -13.10 6.66
CA VAL A 80 0.22 -14.27 5.79
C VAL A 80 1.67 -14.76 5.72
N LYS A 81 1.83 -16.09 5.68
CA LYS A 81 3.09 -16.75 5.31
C LYS A 81 2.91 -17.44 3.96
N VAL A 82 3.80 -17.16 3.00
CA VAL A 82 3.77 -17.74 1.64
C VAL A 82 5.05 -18.51 1.37
N LYS A 83 4.92 -19.64 0.67
CA LYS A 83 6.02 -20.48 0.22
C LYS A 83 5.76 -20.99 -1.20
N PHE A 84 6.81 -21.25 -1.97
CA PHE A 84 6.71 -21.72 -3.34
C PHE A 84 7.58 -22.97 -3.58
N ASP A 85 7.14 -23.83 -4.49
CA ASP A 85 7.90 -24.92 -5.09
C ASP A 85 7.90 -24.70 -6.61
N THR A 86 9.02 -24.20 -7.14
CA THR A 86 9.18 -23.87 -8.57
C THR A 86 9.38 -25.09 -9.44
N THR A 87 9.71 -26.25 -8.86
CA THR A 87 9.81 -27.51 -9.61
C THR A 87 8.42 -28.07 -9.87
N LYS A 88 7.54 -27.99 -8.87
CA LYS A 88 6.15 -28.47 -8.97
C LYS A 88 5.17 -27.43 -9.50
N LEU A 89 5.59 -26.16 -9.58
CA LEU A 89 4.71 -25.03 -9.89
C LEU A 89 3.54 -24.93 -8.92
N THR A 90 3.85 -25.08 -7.63
CA THR A 90 2.86 -25.03 -6.54
C THR A 90 3.25 -24.06 -5.45
N TYR A 91 2.27 -23.52 -4.74
CA TYR A 91 2.48 -22.64 -3.60
C TYR A 91 1.70 -23.11 -2.37
N GLN A 92 2.15 -22.65 -1.21
CA GLN A 92 1.44 -22.76 0.06
C GLN A 92 1.27 -21.37 0.66
N MET A 93 0.07 -21.11 1.18
CA MET A 93 -0.26 -19.85 1.82
C MET A 93 -1.01 -20.13 3.12
N GLN A 94 -0.46 -19.62 4.21
CA GLN A 94 -1.05 -19.72 5.54
C GLN A 94 -1.54 -18.35 5.99
N PHE A 95 -2.84 -18.25 6.28
CA PHE A 95 -3.47 -17.07 6.83
C PHE A 95 -3.36 -17.13 8.35
N ILE A 96 -2.37 -16.46 8.93
CA ILE A 96 -2.12 -16.50 10.38
C ILE A 96 -3.18 -15.69 11.13
N GLU A 97 -3.47 -14.48 10.65
CA GLU A 97 -4.57 -13.64 11.10
C GLU A 97 -5.33 -13.15 9.87
N SER A 98 -6.67 -13.14 9.92
CA SER A 98 -7.50 -12.67 8.82
C SER A 98 -8.91 -12.34 9.32
N SER A 99 -9.44 -11.19 8.91
CA SER A 99 -10.84 -10.82 9.05
C SER A 99 -11.68 -11.21 7.82
N VAL A 100 -11.05 -11.72 6.77
CA VAL A 100 -11.71 -12.06 5.51
C VAL A 100 -12.54 -13.33 5.70
N PRO A 101 -13.87 -13.27 5.48
CA PRO A 101 -14.74 -14.44 5.58
C PRO A 101 -14.36 -15.55 4.59
N THR A 102 -14.58 -16.81 4.97
CA THR A 102 -14.42 -17.96 4.05
C THR A 102 -15.52 -18.02 2.98
N SER A 103 -16.62 -17.31 3.19
CA SER A 103 -17.75 -17.20 2.26
C SER A 103 -18.50 -15.88 2.47
N ALA A 104 -19.12 -15.37 1.40
CA ALA A 104 -19.97 -14.18 1.49
C ALA A 104 -21.26 -14.46 2.28
N GLY A 105 -21.82 -13.43 2.90
CA GLY A 105 -23.07 -13.50 3.68
C GLY A 105 -22.87 -13.73 5.18
N GLN A 106 -21.62 -13.79 5.65
CA GLN A 106 -21.27 -14.00 7.06
C GLN A 106 -19.95 -13.30 7.40
N VAL A 107 -19.70 -13.09 8.70
CA VAL A 107 -18.51 -12.37 9.21
C VAL A 107 -17.72 -13.13 10.29
N ASN A 108 -18.24 -14.25 10.81
CA ASN A 108 -17.66 -14.96 11.95
C ASN A 108 -16.61 -16.00 11.56
N ASN A 109 -16.81 -16.71 10.44
CA ASN A 109 -15.91 -17.75 9.97
C ASN A 109 -14.92 -17.15 8.98
N THR A 110 -13.70 -16.84 9.44
CA THR A 110 -12.67 -16.19 8.62
C THR A 110 -11.61 -17.16 8.16
N ARG A 111 -10.69 -16.70 7.29
CA ARG A 111 -9.54 -17.49 6.85
C ARG A 111 -8.48 -17.70 7.93
N ALA A 112 -8.60 -17.07 9.10
CA ALA A 112 -7.60 -17.15 10.15
C ALA A 112 -7.33 -18.61 10.55
N GLY A 113 -6.06 -19.01 10.59
CA GLY A 113 -5.60 -20.37 10.86
C GLY A 113 -5.61 -21.32 9.67
N LEU A 114 -6.20 -20.94 8.52
CA LEU A 114 -6.26 -21.81 7.34
C LEU A 114 -4.93 -21.82 6.58
N THR A 115 -4.62 -22.97 5.99
CA THR A 115 -3.52 -23.13 5.02
C THR A 115 -4.08 -23.66 3.72
N ILE A 116 -3.82 -22.95 2.63
CA ILE A 116 -4.16 -23.40 1.28
C ILE A 116 -2.93 -23.87 0.53
N SER A 117 -3.11 -24.85 -0.34
CA SER A 117 -2.14 -25.26 -1.35
C SER A 117 -2.74 -25.04 -2.74
N GLY A 118 -1.93 -24.58 -3.68
CA GLY A 118 -2.40 -24.14 -4.99
C GLY A 118 -1.37 -24.29 -6.09
N ALA A 119 -1.82 -24.19 -7.34
CA ALA A 119 -0.94 -24.14 -8.51
C ALA A 119 -0.66 -22.68 -8.90
N PHE A 120 0.48 -22.46 -9.54
CA PHE A 120 0.79 -21.20 -10.22
C PHE A 120 1.46 -21.47 -11.57
N HIS A 121 1.52 -20.44 -12.41
CA HIS A 121 2.36 -20.46 -13.61
C HIS A 121 3.19 -19.17 -13.71
N HIS A 122 4.27 -19.24 -14.50
CA HIS A 122 5.04 -18.06 -14.88
C HIS A 122 4.37 -17.38 -16.08
N PRO A 123 4.20 -16.05 -16.07
CA PRO A 123 3.71 -15.33 -17.24
C PRO A 123 4.74 -15.42 -18.38
N THR A 124 4.31 -15.05 -19.59
CA THR A 124 5.16 -15.03 -20.80
C THR A 124 5.19 -13.67 -21.47
N ASN A 125 4.56 -12.67 -20.86
CA ASN A 125 4.26 -11.37 -21.44
C ASN A 125 4.79 -10.20 -20.60
N LEU A 126 5.63 -10.47 -19.59
CA LEU A 126 6.45 -9.43 -18.97
C LEU A 126 7.65 -9.10 -19.87
N PRO A 127 8.22 -7.87 -19.77
CA PRO A 127 9.23 -7.35 -20.67
C PRO A 127 10.48 -8.21 -20.83
N THR A 128 10.86 -8.99 -19.81
CA THR A 128 12.04 -9.87 -19.88
C THR A 128 11.73 -11.29 -19.42
N ALA A 129 12.50 -12.25 -19.93
CA ALA A 129 12.43 -13.65 -19.50
C ALA A 129 12.70 -13.80 -17.99
N GLU A 130 13.58 -12.98 -17.43
CA GLU A 130 13.88 -12.99 -16.00
C GLU A 130 12.71 -12.45 -15.17
N GLN A 131 12.03 -11.39 -15.63
CA GLN A 131 10.80 -10.91 -14.98
C GLN A 131 9.69 -11.98 -15.03
N ASN A 132 9.52 -12.66 -16.17
CA ASN A 132 8.60 -13.78 -16.31
C ASN A 132 8.92 -14.91 -15.32
N ARG A 133 10.19 -15.30 -15.19
CA ARG A 133 10.66 -16.34 -14.26
C ARG A 133 10.41 -15.97 -12.79
N CYS A 134 10.50 -14.69 -12.46
CA CYS A 134 10.36 -14.20 -11.09
C CYS A 134 8.91 -13.81 -10.72
N ALA A 135 7.96 -13.96 -11.64
CA ALA A 135 6.54 -13.71 -11.43
C ALA A 135 5.74 -15.02 -11.33
N PHE A 136 4.80 -15.06 -10.40
CA PHE A 136 4.03 -16.24 -10.01
C PHE A 136 2.54 -15.88 -10.07
N VAL A 137 1.87 -16.26 -11.16
CA VAL A 137 0.43 -16.04 -11.35
C VAL A 137 -0.33 -17.19 -10.71
N LEU A 138 -1.16 -16.90 -9.71
CA LEU A 138 -1.85 -17.93 -8.94
C LEU A 138 -3.06 -18.47 -9.72
N ASP A 139 -3.16 -19.79 -9.84
CA ASP A 139 -4.21 -20.45 -10.60
C ASP A 139 -5.35 -20.99 -9.73
N SER A 140 -5.02 -21.46 -8.53
CA SER A 140 -5.95 -22.13 -7.63
C SER A 140 -5.42 -22.12 -6.22
N GLY A 141 -6.25 -22.41 -5.22
CA GLY A 141 -5.80 -22.65 -3.86
C GLY A 141 -6.93 -23.20 -3.01
N ALA A 142 -6.68 -24.28 -2.27
CA ALA A 142 -7.67 -24.87 -1.37
C ALA A 142 -7.02 -25.48 -0.13
N THR A 143 -7.80 -25.61 0.95
CA THR A 143 -7.40 -26.39 2.12
C THR A 143 -7.34 -27.87 1.77
N SER A 144 -6.55 -28.65 2.51
CA SER A 144 -6.35 -30.08 2.24
C SER A 144 -7.62 -30.93 2.38
N ASP A 145 -8.57 -30.46 3.19
CA ASP A 145 -9.89 -31.07 3.38
C ASP A 145 -10.95 -30.58 2.37
N GLY A 146 -10.61 -29.61 1.52
CA GLY A 146 -11.53 -29.01 0.55
C GLY A 146 -12.63 -28.13 1.17
N ALA A 147 -12.60 -27.88 2.49
CA ALA A 147 -13.59 -27.07 3.17
C ALA A 147 -13.56 -25.58 2.74
N TYR A 148 -12.41 -25.12 2.25
CA TYR A 148 -12.22 -23.76 1.76
C TYR A 148 -11.38 -23.74 0.48
N ALA A 149 -11.80 -22.94 -0.50
CA ALA A 149 -11.06 -22.66 -1.72
C ALA A 149 -11.14 -21.17 -2.05
N VAL A 150 -10.04 -20.61 -2.58
CA VAL A 150 -10.02 -19.23 -3.05
C VAL A 150 -10.70 -19.12 -4.41
N THR A 151 -11.41 -18.02 -4.63
CA THR A 151 -11.91 -17.64 -5.96
C THR A 151 -10.84 -16.82 -6.66
N ILE A 152 -10.44 -17.24 -7.87
CA ILE A 152 -9.49 -16.52 -8.71
C ILE A 152 -10.22 -15.94 -9.92
N ASN A 153 -10.21 -14.62 -10.06
CA ASN A 153 -10.63 -13.97 -11.30
C ASN A 153 -9.55 -14.19 -12.37
N ARG A 154 -9.85 -15.01 -13.38
CA ARG A 154 -8.89 -15.34 -14.44
C ARG A 154 -8.55 -14.16 -15.36
N ALA A 155 -9.38 -13.13 -15.41
CA ALA A 155 -9.11 -11.91 -16.17
C ALA A 155 -8.13 -10.97 -15.45
N ASP A 156 -8.03 -11.10 -14.12
CA ASP A 156 -7.15 -10.31 -13.26
C ASP A 156 -6.62 -11.17 -12.09
N PRO A 157 -5.81 -12.19 -12.38
CA PRO A 157 -5.37 -13.14 -11.36
C PRO A 157 -4.37 -12.48 -10.39
N PRO A 158 -4.33 -12.92 -9.12
CA PRO A 158 -3.26 -12.52 -8.21
C PRO A 158 -1.91 -12.95 -8.77
N MET A 159 -0.96 -12.01 -8.82
CA MET A 159 0.39 -12.21 -9.29
C MET A 159 1.36 -11.77 -8.20
N LEU A 160 2.33 -12.63 -7.87
CA LEU A 160 3.37 -12.38 -6.89
C LEU A 160 4.73 -12.30 -7.60
N PHE A 161 5.53 -11.29 -7.26
CA PHE A 161 6.86 -11.06 -7.78
C PHE A 161 7.86 -11.34 -6.66
N VAL A 162 8.77 -12.28 -6.90
CA VAL A 162 9.82 -12.65 -5.95
C VAL A 162 11.12 -11.99 -6.36
N GLY A 163 11.88 -11.45 -5.40
CA GLY A 163 13.23 -10.97 -5.65
C GLY A 163 13.91 -10.40 -4.41
N ASN A 164 15.23 -10.55 -4.31
CA ASN A 164 16.05 -9.95 -3.25
C ASN A 164 15.53 -10.16 -1.80
N GLY A 165 15.00 -11.33 -1.47
CA GLY A 165 14.45 -11.63 -0.14
C GLY A 165 13.05 -11.05 0.12
N VAL A 166 12.41 -10.51 -0.90
CA VAL A 166 11.05 -9.96 -0.87
C VAL A 166 10.15 -10.76 -1.79
N VAL A 167 8.87 -10.82 -1.44
CA VAL A 167 7.78 -11.10 -2.37
C VAL A 167 6.78 -9.94 -2.27
N GLY A 168 6.36 -9.39 -3.40
CA GLY A 168 5.34 -8.35 -3.47
C GLY A 168 4.30 -8.68 -4.54
N GLY A 169 3.10 -8.11 -4.47
CA GLY A 169 2.07 -8.33 -5.49
C GLY A 169 0.69 -8.52 -4.86
N GLY A 170 -0.08 -9.52 -5.32
CA GLY A 170 -1.43 -9.77 -4.84
C GLY A 170 -1.62 -11.16 -4.22
N ILE A 171 -2.36 -11.25 -3.11
CA ILE A 171 -2.91 -12.51 -2.59
C ILE A 171 -4.39 -12.67 -2.96
N PRO A 172 -4.93 -13.91 -3.02
CA PRO A 172 -6.30 -14.14 -3.48
C PRO A 172 -7.36 -13.33 -2.74
N GLY A 173 -8.21 -12.64 -3.49
CA GLY A 173 -9.28 -11.80 -2.96
C GLY A 173 -10.49 -12.60 -2.47
N ALA A 174 -11.59 -11.90 -2.18
CA ALA A 174 -12.83 -12.49 -1.68
C ALA A 174 -14.04 -11.66 -2.11
N THR A 175 -15.23 -12.26 -2.08
CA THR A 175 -16.46 -11.47 -1.96
C THR A 175 -16.81 -11.36 -0.49
N ILE A 176 -16.91 -10.13 0.01
CA ILE A 176 -17.30 -9.83 1.38
C ILE A 176 -18.69 -9.18 1.34
N ALA A 177 -19.62 -9.72 2.12
CA ALA A 177 -20.96 -9.20 2.25
C ALA A 177 -21.57 -9.70 3.57
N PHE A 178 -22.41 -8.88 4.20
CA PHE A 178 -23.24 -9.32 5.31
C PHE A 178 -24.52 -8.50 5.33
N ALA A 179 -25.66 -9.18 5.31
CA ALA A 179 -26.96 -8.50 5.27
C ALA A 179 -27.23 -7.67 6.54
N GLY A 180 -26.50 -7.94 7.62
CA GLY A 180 -26.79 -7.42 8.95
C GLY A 180 -27.75 -8.32 9.72
N LEU A 181 -27.89 -8.05 11.02
CA LEU A 181 -28.92 -8.66 11.85
C LEU A 181 -30.11 -7.72 11.95
N GLU A 182 -31.32 -8.26 11.80
CA GLU A 182 -32.57 -7.54 12.00
C GLU A 182 -33.23 -7.99 13.32
N PRO A 183 -32.81 -7.46 14.48
CA PRO A 183 -33.40 -7.86 15.77
C PRO A 183 -34.85 -7.40 15.95
N PHE A 184 -35.24 -6.33 15.26
CA PHE A 184 -36.62 -5.83 15.20
C PHE A 184 -36.95 -5.45 13.76
N PRO A 185 -38.20 -5.63 13.31
CA PRO A 185 -38.61 -5.26 11.95
C PRO A 185 -38.21 -3.82 11.60
N GLY A 186 -37.43 -3.65 10.52
CA GLY A 186 -36.97 -2.36 10.00
C GLY A 186 -35.71 -1.79 10.67
N ILE A 187 -35.08 -2.49 11.62
CA ILE A 187 -33.81 -2.07 12.24
C ILE A 187 -32.75 -3.11 11.93
N VAL A 188 -31.82 -2.78 11.03
CA VAL A 188 -30.71 -3.67 10.65
C VAL A 188 -29.40 -3.16 11.27
N LEU A 189 -28.68 -4.06 11.96
CA LEU A 189 -27.41 -3.77 12.61
C LEU A 189 -26.25 -4.49 11.91
N GLY A 190 -25.14 -3.78 11.75
CA GLY A 190 -23.87 -4.37 11.30
C GLY A 190 -23.82 -4.75 9.82
N THR A 191 -24.68 -4.20 8.96
CA THR A 191 -24.64 -4.47 7.51
C THR A 191 -23.27 -4.17 6.92
N VAL A 192 -22.75 -5.11 6.12
CA VAL A 192 -21.53 -4.94 5.32
C VAL A 192 -21.93 -4.96 3.84
N PRO A 193 -21.85 -3.80 3.14
CA PRO A 193 -22.11 -3.72 1.71
C PRO A 193 -21.31 -4.76 0.94
N SER A 194 -21.97 -5.47 0.04
CA SER A 194 -21.32 -6.48 -0.79
C SER A 194 -20.22 -5.84 -1.62
N ARG A 195 -19.07 -6.51 -1.68
CA ARG A 195 -17.98 -6.15 -2.57
C ARG A 195 -17.15 -7.35 -2.94
N THR A 196 -16.79 -7.45 -4.22
CA THR A 196 -15.81 -8.44 -4.70
C THR A 196 -14.44 -7.80 -4.88
N PHE A 197 -13.43 -8.46 -4.33
CA PHE A 197 -12.03 -8.13 -4.49
C PHE A 197 -11.38 -9.23 -5.32
N ASP A 198 -10.71 -8.87 -6.42
CA ASP A 198 -9.98 -9.83 -7.25
C ASP A 198 -8.73 -10.34 -6.49
N PHE A 199 -8.01 -9.42 -5.85
CA PHE A 199 -6.88 -9.71 -4.98
C PHE A 199 -6.58 -8.54 -4.02
N TYR A 200 -5.83 -8.84 -2.97
CA TYR A 200 -5.34 -7.83 -2.01
C TYR A 200 -3.85 -7.59 -2.18
N PRO A 201 -3.38 -6.31 -2.22
CA PRO A 201 -1.96 -5.98 -2.25
C PRO A 201 -1.24 -6.63 -1.07
N PHE A 202 -0.07 -7.20 -1.31
CA PHE A 202 0.70 -7.97 -0.35
C PHE A 202 2.20 -7.69 -0.50
N ILE A 203 2.90 -7.71 0.62
CA ILE A 203 4.36 -7.71 0.67
C ILE A 203 4.84 -8.57 1.83
N GLY A 204 5.87 -9.38 1.59
CA GLY A 204 6.48 -10.25 2.59
C GLY A 204 7.97 -10.44 2.40
N PHE A 205 8.63 -10.88 3.46
CA PHE A 205 10.09 -10.94 3.58
C PHE A 205 10.55 -12.32 4.03
N THR A 206 11.70 -12.76 3.53
CA THR A 206 12.36 -14.00 4.01
C THR A 206 12.94 -13.82 5.40
N ASP A 207 13.42 -12.61 5.70
CA ASP A 207 14.10 -12.28 6.94
C ASP A 207 13.43 -11.09 7.63
N THR A 208 13.14 -11.23 8.92
CA THR A 208 12.56 -10.15 9.73
C THR A 208 13.37 -9.85 10.98
N GLU A 209 13.26 -8.62 11.47
CA GLU A 209 13.81 -8.19 12.77
C GLU A 209 12.82 -8.52 13.89
N THR A 210 13.33 -9.08 14.98
CA THR A 210 12.54 -9.53 16.14
C THR A 210 12.93 -8.81 17.44
N ASP A 211 13.95 -7.96 17.40
CA ASP A 211 14.33 -7.04 18.46
C ASP A 211 13.76 -5.64 18.20
N PHE A 212 12.71 -5.29 18.94
CA PHE A 212 12.05 -3.99 18.78
C PHE A 212 12.96 -2.80 19.14
N SER A 213 13.99 -3.00 19.95
CA SER A 213 14.92 -1.92 20.30
C SER A 213 15.66 -1.35 19.07
N LYS A 214 15.83 -2.17 18.02
CA LYS A 214 16.39 -1.74 16.72
C LYS A 214 15.36 -1.08 15.82
N VAL A 215 14.08 -1.34 16.07
CA VAL A 215 12.95 -0.70 15.37
C VAL A 215 12.67 0.69 15.93
N ALA A 216 13.01 0.97 17.20
CA ALA A 216 12.79 2.26 17.83
C ALA A 216 13.31 3.46 17.03
N GLY A 217 12.54 4.55 17.04
CA GLY A 217 12.87 5.87 16.50
C GLY A 217 11.71 6.54 15.76
N ASN A 218 12.03 7.56 14.98
CA ASN A 218 11.05 8.41 14.31
C ASN A 218 10.78 7.96 12.88
N TYR A 219 9.49 7.90 12.51
CA TYR A 219 9.02 7.44 11.22
C TYR A 219 7.97 8.36 10.61
N ASN A 220 7.98 8.42 9.28
CA ASN A 220 6.83 8.76 8.46
C ASN A 220 6.13 7.46 8.07
N GLU A 221 4.81 7.42 8.17
CA GLU A 221 4.00 6.27 7.79
C GLU A 221 3.05 6.66 6.65
N LEU A 222 3.10 5.90 5.55
CA LEU A 222 2.21 6.05 4.41
C LEU A 222 1.47 4.74 4.15
N GLY A 223 0.18 4.82 3.85
CA GLY A 223 -0.66 3.63 3.68
C GLY A 223 -2.09 3.95 3.29
N ILE A 224 -2.92 2.90 3.31
CA ILE A 224 -4.36 3.00 3.12
C ILE A 224 -5.07 1.97 3.98
N HIS A 225 -6.18 2.39 4.57
CA HIS A 225 -7.14 1.52 5.24
C HIS A 225 -8.47 1.53 4.49
N LEU A 226 -9.23 0.46 4.66
CA LEU A 226 -10.59 0.28 4.17
C LEU A 226 -11.51 -0.08 5.33
N SER A 227 -12.56 0.71 5.49
CA SER A 227 -13.60 0.52 6.49
C SER A 227 -14.90 0.07 5.82
N PRO A 228 -15.32 -1.21 5.95
CA PRO A 228 -16.47 -1.77 5.22
C PRO A 228 -17.79 -1.07 5.52
N VAL A 229 -17.95 -0.64 6.78
CA VAL A 229 -19.16 0.00 7.30
C VAL A 229 -19.13 1.53 7.14
N GLY A 230 -17.96 2.08 6.78
CA GLY A 230 -17.70 3.52 6.75
C GLY A 230 -17.87 4.20 8.11
N GLY A 231 -18.08 5.51 8.07
CA GLY A 231 -18.34 6.34 9.25
C GLY A 231 -19.15 7.59 8.89
N SER A 232 -19.39 8.44 9.89
CA SER A 232 -20.14 9.69 9.71
C SER A 232 -19.51 10.64 8.69
N ALA A 233 -18.19 10.55 8.47
CA ALA A 233 -17.47 11.29 7.44
C ALA A 233 -17.81 10.85 6.01
N GLN A 234 -18.32 9.63 5.83
CA GLN A 234 -18.78 9.12 4.55
C GLN A 234 -20.26 9.44 4.30
N SER A 235 -21.12 9.14 5.28
CA SER A 235 -22.57 9.33 5.19
C SER A 235 -23.19 9.49 6.57
N SER A 236 -24.16 10.40 6.69
CA SER A 236 -24.98 10.59 7.90
C SER A 236 -26.19 9.65 7.97
N THR A 237 -26.46 8.89 6.91
CA THR A 237 -27.67 8.05 6.76
C THR A 237 -27.41 6.55 6.86
N GLY A 238 -26.15 6.15 7.08
CA GLY A 238 -25.73 4.75 7.21
C GLY A 238 -24.64 4.36 6.22
N ALA A 239 -24.29 3.07 6.20
CA ALA A 239 -23.26 2.53 5.31
C ALA A 239 -23.68 2.67 3.84
N VAL A 240 -22.87 3.38 3.05
CA VAL A 240 -23.08 3.56 1.60
C VAL A 240 -22.05 2.82 0.76
N GLY A 241 -21.06 2.20 1.40
CA GLY A 241 -20.02 1.37 0.80
C GLY A 241 -18.72 1.43 1.61
N TRP A 242 -17.65 0.88 1.05
CA TRP A 242 -16.37 0.75 1.75
C TRP A 242 -15.64 2.09 1.76
N GLN A 243 -15.32 2.61 2.94
CA GLN A 243 -14.64 3.90 3.09
C GLN A 243 -13.12 3.71 2.94
N PRO A 244 -12.46 4.36 1.98
CA PRO A 244 -11.01 4.40 1.92
C PRO A 244 -10.46 5.55 2.75
N ASP A 245 -9.56 5.23 3.67
CA ASP A 245 -8.92 6.19 4.55
C ASP A 245 -7.42 6.18 4.32
N VAL A 246 -6.85 7.37 4.09
CA VAL A 246 -5.42 7.50 3.92
C VAL A 246 -4.69 7.35 5.26
N VAL A 247 -3.53 6.71 5.21
CA VAL A 247 -2.53 6.78 6.27
C VAL A 247 -1.44 7.73 5.81
N ASN A 248 -1.29 8.85 6.51
CA ASN A 248 -0.22 9.82 6.31
C ASN A 248 0.07 10.54 7.63
N TRP A 249 0.90 9.93 8.47
CA TRP A 249 1.18 10.45 9.81
C TRP A 249 2.57 10.08 10.30
N ASN A 250 2.90 10.44 11.53
CA ASN A 250 4.19 10.18 12.14
C ASN A 250 4.11 9.19 13.32
N GLN A 251 5.23 8.52 13.59
CA GLN A 251 5.37 7.59 14.70
C GLN A 251 6.72 7.83 15.38
N THR A 252 6.75 8.00 16.69
CA THR A 252 7.98 7.93 17.48
C THR A 252 7.92 6.70 18.36
N PHE A 253 8.57 5.63 17.92
CA PHE A 253 8.63 4.37 18.67
C PHE A 253 9.78 4.40 19.67
N ASN A 254 9.49 4.02 20.90
CA ASN A 254 10.48 3.80 21.95
C ASN A 254 10.96 2.34 21.91
N ALA A 255 12.12 2.07 22.52
CA ALA A 255 12.72 0.74 22.55
C ALA A 255 11.87 -0.33 23.25
N ASP A 256 10.94 0.10 24.12
CA ASP A 256 10.01 -0.77 24.84
C ASP A 256 8.71 -1.09 24.06
N GLY A 257 8.60 -0.62 22.80
CA GLY A 257 7.40 -0.82 21.99
C GLY A 257 6.37 0.30 22.10
N SER A 258 6.48 1.20 23.08
CA SER A 258 5.53 2.30 23.24
C SER A 258 5.70 3.34 22.14
N CYS A 259 4.66 4.14 21.90
CA CYS A 259 4.71 5.27 20.98
C CYS A 259 4.55 6.60 21.71
N THR A 260 5.38 7.57 21.37
CA THR A 260 5.28 8.94 21.86
C THR A 260 4.81 9.85 20.73
N ILE A 261 3.91 10.78 21.04
CA ILE A 261 3.40 11.73 20.05
C ILE A 261 4.56 12.60 19.56
N THR A 262 4.81 12.59 18.25
CA THR A 262 5.81 13.45 17.63
C THR A 262 5.42 14.92 17.81
N ALA A 263 6.30 15.72 18.39
CA ALA A 263 6.03 17.13 18.68
C ALA A 263 5.71 17.91 17.39
N GLY A 264 4.62 18.69 17.40
CA GLY A 264 4.17 19.46 16.24
C GLY A 264 3.58 18.61 15.11
N SER A 265 3.40 17.29 15.33
CA SER A 265 2.72 16.45 14.36
C SER A 265 1.22 16.72 14.34
N ASP A 266 0.65 16.62 13.15
CA ASP A 266 -0.78 16.73 12.93
C ASP A 266 -1.52 15.46 13.37
N TYR A 267 -0.87 14.32 13.17
CA TYR A 267 -1.31 12.97 13.55
C TYR A 267 -0.11 12.14 13.98
N SER A 268 -0.23 11.44 15.11
CA SER A 268 0.85 10.59 15.59
C SER A 268 0.34 9.39 16.37
N CYS A 269 1.10 8.30 16.39
CA CYS A 269 0.79 7.13 17.22
C CYS A 269 -0.51 6.40 16.87
N GLN A 270 -1.03 6.61 15.66
CA GLN A 270 -2.30 6.03 15.20
C GLN A 270 -2.20 4.56 14.76
N THR A 271 -1.06 3.93 14.99
CA THR A 271 -0.82 2.51 14.71
C THR A 271 -0.45 1.75 15.99
N THR A 272 -0.47 2.41 17.16
CA THR A 272 -0.06 1.80 18.44
C THR A 272 -1.22 1.85 19.42
N GLY A 273 -1.76 0.68 19.76
CA GLY A 273 -2.60 0.51 20.95
C GLY A 273 -1.71 0.24 22.16
N THR A 274 -1.53 -1.02 22.53
CA THR A 274 -0.51 -1.40 23.52
C THR A 274 0.90 -1.24 22.93
N PRO A 275 1.95 -1.12 23.76
CA PRO A 275 3.33 -1.21 23.28
C PRO A 275 3.53 -2.44 22.38
N TRP A 276 4.26 -2.24 21.28
CA TRP A 276 4.60 -3.29 20.34
C TRP A 276 5.44 -4.37 21.02
N ALA A 277 4.97 -5.60 20.99
CA ALA A 277 5.66 -6.74 21.55
C ALA A 277 5.86 -7.83 20.51
N LEU A 278 6.92 -8.63 20.64
CA LEU A 278 7.15 -9.78 19.77
C LEU A 278 5.97 -10.75 19.90
N ARG A 279 5.29 -11.03 18.79
CA ARG A 279 4.15 -11.95 18.75
C ARG A 279 4.64 -13.35 19.13
N LYS A 280 3.77 -14.10 19.80
CA LYS A 280 4.00 -15.52 20.13
C LYS A 280 2.99 -16.37 19.40
N ASN A 281 3.41 -17.56 18.96
CA ASN A 281 2.50 -18.59 18.50
C ASN A 281 1.76 -19.20 19.70
N ALA A 282 0.72 -19.99 19.42
CA ALA A 282 -0.08 -20.63 20.46
C ALA A 282 0.74 -21.57 21.38
N ASP A 283 1.84 -22.13 20.87
CA ASP A 283 2.78 -22.97 21.63
C ASP A 283 3.81 -22.16 22.44
N GLY A 284 3.73 -20.83 22.44
CA GLY A 284 4.64 -19.93 23.14
C GLY A 284 5.96 -19.65 22.40
N SER A 285 6.21 -20.29 21.26
CA SER A 285 7.37 -19.97 20.42
C SER A 285 7.26 -18.54 19.87
N SER A 286 8.41 -17.90 19.63
CA SER A 286 8.42 -16.59 18.98
C SER A 286 7.85 -16.69 17.58
N ASP A 287 6.96 -15.77 17.26
CA ASP A 287 6.63 -15.46 15.88
C ASP A 287 7.45 -14.25 15.42
N ASN A 288 7.74 -14.19 14.13
CA ASN A 288 8.75 -13.31 13.56
C ASN A 288 8.20 -11.91 13.21
N VAL A 289 7.22 -11.43 13.98
CA VAL A 289 6.51 -10.16 13.80
C VAL A 289 6.15 -9.55 15.16
N PHE A 290 5.87 -8.25 15.20
CA PHE A 290 5.37 -7.58 16.42
C PHE A 290 3.85 -7.41 16.36
N VAL A 291 3.21 -7.40 17.52
CA VAL A 291 1.77 -7.18 17.68
C VAL A 291 1.51 -6.01 18.64
N SER A 292 0.50 -5.20 18.33
CA SER A 292 -0.05 -4.16 19.20
C SER A 292 -1.54 -4.41 19.36
N HIS A 293 -2.02 -4.44 20.61
CA HIS A 293 -3.39 -4.81 20.95
C HIS A 293 -4.27 -3.59 21.25
N PRO A 294 -5.61 -3.76 21.24
CA PRO A 294 -6.55 -2.74 21.68
C PRO A 294 -6.24 -2.21 23.08
N VAL A 295 -6.56 -0.94 23.30
CA VAL A 295 -6.49 -0.28 24.61
C VAL A 295 -7.87 0.27 24.99
N ALA A 296 -8.09 0.53 26.28
CA ALA A 296 -9.34 1.09 26.74
C ALA A 296 -9.55 2.49 26.15
N SER A 297 -10.67 2.66 25.45
CA SER A 297 -11.17 3.96 25.02
C SER A 297 -11.68 4.78 26.21
N ALA A 298 -12.01 6.06 25.98
CA ALA A 298 -12.64 6.91 27.01
C ALA A 298 -13.95 6.33 27.56
N GLY A 299 -14.65 5.50 26.77
CA GLY A 299 -15.85 4.77 27.16
C GLY A 299 -15.60 3.43 27.87
N GLY A 300 -14.35 3.07 28.15
CA GLY A 300 -13.97 1.84 28.86
C GLY A 300 -13.89 0.58 27.99
N ASN A 301 -14.48 0.57 26.79
CA ASN A 301 -14.35 -0.55 25.85
C ASN A 301 -12.95 -0.59 25.24
N LEU A 302 -12.43 -1.81 24.99
CA LEU A 302 -11.17 -1.98 24.28
C LEU A 302 -11.37 -1.71 22.79
N VAL A 303 -10.50 -0.86 22.24
CA VAL A 303 -10.56 -0.38 20.88
C VAL A 303 -9.14 -0.28 20.32
N TYR A 304 -8.95 -0.68 19.07
CA TYR A 304 -7.68 -0.46 18.36
C TYR A 304 -7.76 0.83 17.54
N PRO A 305 -6.67 1.62 17.40
CA PRO A 305 -6.67 2.81 16.57
C PRO A 305 -7.25 2.58 15.17
N PHE A 306 -7.93 3.60 14.64
CA PHE A 306 -8.54 3.59 13.31
C PHE A 306 -7.91 4.66 12.43
N ALA A 307 -7.89 4.42 11.13
CA ALA A 307 -7.67 5.47 10.16
C ALA A 307 -8.97 6.23 9.90
N GLY A 308 -8.84 7.45 9.38
CA GLY A 308 -9.99 8.33 9.19
C GLY A 308 -10.43 9.03 10.49
N GLN A 309 -11.24 10.07 10.33
CA GLN A 309 -11.63 11.00 11.40
C GLN A 309 -13.05 10.76 11.94
N GLY A 310 -13.68 9.68 11.48
CA GLY A 310 -14.99 9.22 11.94
C GLY A 310 -14.88 8.27 13.13
N SER A 311 -15.97 8.13 13.87
CA SER A 311 -16.08 7.17 14.98
C SER A 311 -16.31 5.74 14.45
N ALA A 312 -15.74 4.75 15.13
CA ALA A 312 -16.05 3.34 14.90
C ALA A 312 -17.56 3.06 15.00
N ILE A 313 -18.09 2.28 14.07
CA ILE A 313 -19.49 1.88 14.04
C ILE A 313 -19.68 0.70 14.98
N VAL A 314 -20.23 1.00 16.17
CA VAL A 314 -20.85 0.03 17.10
C VAL A 314 -19.87 -0.99 17.73
N ILE A 315 -19.29 -0.59 18.86
CA ILE A 315 -18.53 -1.47 19.76
C ILE A 315 -19.39 -1.71 21.00
N VAL A 316 -20.18 -2.78 20.99
CA VAL A 316 -20.98 -3.20 22.17
C VAL A 316 -20.17 -4.11 23.08
N ALA A 317 -19.33 -4.96 22.48
CA ALA A 317 -18.30 -5.75 23.16
C ALA A 317 -16.88 -5.25 22.83
N PRO A 318 -15.87 -5.51 23.68
CA PRO A 318 -14.47 -5.19 23.40
C PRO A 318 -13.98 -5.72 22.05
N SER A 319 -13.33 -4.87 21.26
CA SER A 319 -12.71 -5.27 20.00
C SER A 319 -11.47 -6.15 20.24
N GLN A 320 -11.20 -7.04 19.28
CA GLN A 320 -9.94 -7.80 19.19
C GLN A 320 -9.12 -7.43 17.94
N ALA A 321 -9.48 -6.33 17.26
CA ALA A 321 -8.68 -5.78 16.17
C ALA A 321 -7.27 -5.47 16.67
N LYS A 322 -6.26 -5.54 15.80
CA LYS A 322 -4.88 -5.41 16.25
C LYS A 322 -3.97 -4.95 15.11
N GLY A 323 -2.83 -4.39 15.47
CA GLY A 323 -1.76 -4.12 14.53
C GLY A 323 -0.78 -5.29 14.49
N ILE A 324 -0.30 -5.61 13.29
CA ILE A 324 0.84 -6.50 13.09
C ILE A 324 1.92 -5.72 12.35
N MET A 325 3.11 -5.64 12.93
CA MET A 325 4.27 -5.02 12.32
C MET A 325 5.25 -6.10 11.85
N ILE A 326 5.44 -6.17 10.54
CA ILE A 326 6.42 -7.03 9.88
C ILE A 326 7.62 -6.16 9.53
N VAL A 327 8.76 -6.38 10.20
CA VAL A 327 9.98 -5.60 9.95
C VAL A 327 10.92 -6.41 9.09
N GLY A 328 10.83 -6.26 7.77
CA GLY A 328 11.73 -6.92 6.82
C GLY A 328 13.17 -6.45 6.95
N LYS A 329 14.13 -7.35 6.74
CA LYS A 329 15.57 -7.03 6.66
C LYS A 329 16.01 -7.17 5.21
N LEU A 330 16.33 -6.04 4.57
CA LEU A 330 16.77 -6.01 3.18
C LEU A 330 18.06 -5.24 3.04
N ASN A 331 19.12 -5.90 2.57
CA ASN A 331 20.42 -5.27 2.33
C ASN A 331 20.92 -4.44 3.54
N GLY A 332 20.71 -4.96 4.76
CA GLY A 332 21.09 -4.28 6.00
C GLY A 332 20.15 -3.16 6.46
N VAL A 333 19.03 -2.92 5.74
CA VAL A 333 18.01 -1.91 6.08
C VAL A 333 16.76 -2.58 6.63
N LEU A 334 16.18 -1.98 7.67
CA LEU A 334 14.88 -2.38 8.21
C LEU A 334 13.74 -1.74 7.41
N VAL A 335 12.78 -2.55 6.98
CA VAL A 335 11.57 -2.11 6.28
C VAL A 335 10.34 -2.52 7.10
N PRO A 336 9.82 -1.63 7.97
CA PRO A 336 8.61 -1.91 8.72
C PRO A 336 7.38 -1.73 7.85
N ILE A 337 6.60 -2.80 7.71
CA ILE A 337 5.26 -2.84 7.15
C ILE A 337 4.30 -3.06 8.30
N VAL A 338 3.24 -2.26 8.40
CA VAL A 338 2.18 -2.47 9.37
C VAL A 338 0.90 -2.82 8.64
N ILE A 339 0.19 -3.81 9.17
CA ILE A 339 -1.18 -4.08 8.79
C ILE A 339 -2.10 -3.89 9.99
N ARG A 340 -3.31 -3.43 9.71
CA ARG A 340 -4.40 -3.44 10.68
C ARG A 340 -5.29 -4.63 10.40
N VAL A 341 -5.37 -5.55 11.35
CA VAL A 341 -6.28 -6.70 11.32
C VAL A 341 -7.60 -6.27 11.94
N GLY A 342 -8.66 -6.25 11.13
CA GLY A 342 -10.02 -6.00 11.62
C GLY A 342 -10.55 -7.16 12.48
N TYR A 343 -11.59 -6.89 13.24
CA TYR A 343 -12.34 -7.88 14.02
C TYR A 343 -13.84 -7.56 13.98
N THR A 344 -14.61 -8.46 13.36
CA THR A 344 -16.07 -8.42 13.42
C THR A 344 -16.55 -9.74 13.98
N HIS A 345 -17.46 -9.66 14.95
CA HIS A 345 -18.12 -10.82 15.51
C HIS A 345 -19.58 -10.52 15.77
N ILE A 346 -20.44 -11.42 15.34
CA ILE A 346 -21.88 -11.30 15.47
C ILE A 346 -22.41 -12.50 16.25
N ASP A 347 -23.04 -12.24 17.39
CA ASP A 347 -23.75 -13.22 18.18
C ASP A 347 -25.26 -12.97 18.07
N ALA A 348 -25.94 -13.82 17.31
CA ALA A 348 -27.38 -13.72 17.09
C ALA A 348 -28.22 -13.99 18.35
N SER A 349 -27.65 -14.66 19.36
CA SER A 349 -28.32 -14.94 20.63
C SER A 349 -28.10 -13.82 21.66
N ASN A 350 -27.01 -13.07 21.54
CA ASN A 350 -26.66 -11.97 22.40
C ASN A 350 -26.02 -10.82 21.61
N LEU A 351 -26.85 -9.87 21.15
CA LEU A 351 -26.37 -8.71 20.39
C LEU A 351 -25.35 -7.86 21.16
N LEU A 352 -25.38 -7.90 22.50
CA LEU A 352 -24.41 -7.16 23.32
C LEU A 352 -23.02 -7.80 23.30
N ALA A 353 -22.90 -9.05 22.87
CA ALA A 353 -21.62 -9.73 22.62
C ALA A 353 -21.09 -9.47 21.20
N SER A 354 -21.78 -8.68 20.38
CA SER A 354 -21.37 -8.37 19.01
C SER A 354 -20.44 -7.15 18.95
N VAL A 355 -19.54 -7.16 17.97
CA VAL A 355 -18.60 -6.06 17.70
C VAL A 355 -18.36 -5.92 16.20
N ALA A 356 -18.31 -4.67 15.73
CA ALA A 356 -18.02 -4.33 14.34
C ALA A 356 -16.80 -3.39 14.26
N ASP A 357 -15.61 -3.97 14.33
CA ASP A 357 -14.34 -3.28 14.11
C ASP A 357 -13.71 -3.79 12.81
N ALA A 358 -14.40 -3.58 11.69
CA ALA A 358 -14.09 -4.25 10.44
C ALA A 358 -12.99 -3.57 9.61
N GLU A 359 -12.37 -2.50 10.12
CA GLU A 359 -11.34 -1.75 9.38
C GLU A 359 -10.09 -2.61 9.17
N VAL A 360 -9.61 -2.60 7.94
CA VAL A 360 -8.41 -3.32 7.51
C VAL A 360 -7.49 -2.38 6.78
N GLY A 361 -6.20 -2.67 6.72
CA GLY A 361 -5.30 -1.83 5.95
C GLY A 361 -3.84 -2.24 6.00
N ILE A 362 -3.06 -1.53 5.20
CA ILE A 362 -1.62 -1.71 5.08
C ILE A 362 -0.93 -0.35 4.98
N SER A 363 0.20 -0.23 5.65
CA SER A 363 1.08 0.93 5.61
C SER A 363 2.54 0.52 5.66
N MET A 364 3.41 1.43 5.24
CA MET A 364 4.85 1.30 5.34
C MET A 364 5.40 2.46 6.16
N LEU A 365 6.34 2.14 7.04
CA LEU A 365 7.11 3.14 7.77
C LEU A 365 8.47 3.36 7.12
N SER A 366 8.87 4.62 7.09
CA SER A 366 10.21 5.05 6.68
C SER A 366 10.78 5.98 7.73
N ARG A 367 12.06 5.83 8.04
CA ARG A 367 12.76 6.68 9.00
C ARG A 367 12.63 8.15 8.57
N THR A 368 12.47 9.07 9.53
CA THR A 368 12.48 10.51 9.27
C THR A 368 13.91 11.03 9.03
N THR A 369 14.58 10.46 8.02
CA THR A 369 15.93 10.84 7.59
C THR A 369 15.83 11.58 6.27
N ALA A 370 16.59 12.67 6.12
CA ALA A 370 16.60 13.44 4.88
C ALA A 370 16.90 12.54 3.67
N VAL A 371 16.10 12.66 2.62
CA VAL A 371 16.28 11.89 1.38
C VAL A 371 17.11 12.74 0.43
N ALA A 372 18.26 12.23 0.00
CA ALA A 372 19.11 12.95 -0.94
C ALA A 372 18.38 13.13 -2.29
N ALA A 373 18.59 14.29 -2.91
CA ALA A 373 18.02 14.55 -4.23
C ALA A 373 18.43 13.44 -5.22
N ASN A 374 17.47 12.95 -6.01
CA ASN A 374 17.68 11.92 -7.03
C ASN A 374 18.18 10.57 -6.46
N SER A 375 17.98 10.29 -5.17
CA SER A 375 18.44 9.04 -4.56
C SER A 375 17.66 7.81 -5.00
N LEU A 376 16.44 7.99 -5.52
CA LEU A 376 15.65 6.90 -6.09
C LEU A 376 16.02 6.72 -7.56
N LYS A 377 16.39 5.50 -7.90
CA LYS A 377 16.75 5.11 -9.26
C LYS A 377 16.36 3.66 -9.49
N GLY A 378 15.87 3.38 -10.69
CA GLY A 378 15.56 2.03 -11.16
C GLY A 378 14.08 1.71 -11.15
N GLY A 379 13.78 0.48 -11.55
CA GLY A 379 12.45 -0.11 -11.66
C GLY A 379 12.04 -0.81 -10.38
N PHE A 380 10.80 -0.59 -10.00
CA PHE A 380 10.14 -1.22 -8.85
C PHE A 380 8.84 -1.84 -9.33
N ILE A 381 8.40 -2.94 -8.73
CA ILE A 381 7.09 -3.50 -9.02
C ILE A 381 6.28 -3.60 -7.74
N GLY A 382 5.00 -3.29 -7.85
CA GLY A 382 4.10 -3.26 -6.70
C GLY A 382 2.65 -3.46 -7.13
N ALA A 383 1.86 -4.02 -6.21
CA ALA A 383 0.43 -3.93 -6.31
C ALA A 383 -0.04 -2.54 -5.82
N THR A 384 -1.18 -2.11 -6.33
CA THR A 384 -1.77 -0.83 -5.98
C THR A 384 -3.07 -1.02 -5.24
N SER A 385 -3.52 0.01 -4.54
CA SER A 385 -4.84 0.02 -3.92
C SER A 385 -5.97 0.00 -4.93
N ALA A 386 -5.74 0.10 -6.24
CA ALA A 386 -6.81 0.11 -7.24
C ALA A 386 -7.61 -1.21 -7.28
N SER A 387 -6.96 -2.34 -6.99
CA SER A 387 -7.63 -3.65 -6.87
C SER A 387 -8.57 -3.70 -5.66
N ALA A 388 -8.23 -2.94 -4.61
CA ALA A 388 -9.00 -2.86 -3.39
C ALA A 388 -10.06 -1.74 -3.45
N CYS A 389 -9.71 -0.59 -4.01
CA CYS A 389 -10.57 0.53 -4.34
C CYS A 389 -9.88 1.53 -5.29
N GLY A 390 -10.18 1.43 -6.59
CA GLY A 390 -9.67 2.38 -7.59
C GLY A 390 -10.62 3.53 -7.92
N VAL A 391 -11.94 3.29 -7.94
CA VAL A 391 -12.94 4.33 -8.20
C VAL A 391 -13.74 4.59 -6.94
N VAL A 392 -13.73 5.86 -6.52
CA VAL A 392 -14.36 6.31 -5.26
C VAL A 392 -15.47 7.31 -5.57
N ALA A 393 -16.68 7.00 -5.11
CA ALA A 393 -17.79 7.93 -5.11
C ALA A 393 -17.57 9.03 -4.06
N PRO A 394 -17.98 10.28 -4.36
CA PRO A 394 -17.82 11.39 -3.42
C PRO A 394 -18.59 11.15 -2.12
N SER A 395 -18.13 11.81 -1.05
CA SER A 395 -18.84 11.82 0.23
C SER A 395 -20.26 12.37 0.07
N THR A 396 -21.21 11.77 0.79
CA THR A 396 -22.56 12.31 0.95
C THR A 396 -22.76 12.91 2.34
N ALA A 397 -21.70 12.99 3.16
CA ALA A 397 -21.75 13.60 4.47
C ALA A 397 -21.93 15.12 4.34
N THR A 398 -22.92 15.64 5.07
CA THR A 398 -23.22 17.09 5.07
C THR A 398 -22.49 17.83 6.19
N PHE A 399 -22.22 17.17 7.31
CA PHE A 399 -21.51 17.74 8.46
C PHE A 399 -20.96 16.62 9.36
N ALA A 400 -19.64 16.42 9.35
CA ALA A 400 -18.97 15.41 10.16
C ALA A 400 -17.77 16.03 10.88
N ILE A 401 -17.99 16.51 12.11
CA ILE A 401 -16.89 17.03 12.95
C ILE A 401 -15.92 15.89 13.25
N ALA A 402 -14.65 16.09 12.93
CA ALA A 402 -13.59 15.14 13.25
C ALA A 402 -13.44 14.98 14.77
N THR A 403 -13.22 13.74 15.22
CA THR A 403 -13.11 13.44 16.66
C THR A 403 -11.73 13.84 17.19
N ALA A 404 -11.65 14.84 18.07
CA ALA A 404 -10.39 15.26 18.68
C ALA A 404 -9.78 14.18 19.58
N GLY A 405 -8.46 14.17 19.69
CA GLY A 405 -7.71 13.26 20.56
C GLY A 405 -6.33 13.79 20.93
N PRO A 406 -5.57 13.07 21.76
CA PRO A 406 -4.24 13.51 22.20
C PRO A 406 -3.28 13.84 21.06
N SER A 407 -3.43 13.14 19.93
CA SER A 407 -2.60 13.26 18.74
C SER A 407 -3.31 13.93 17.56
N PHE A 408 -4.47 14.56 17.78
CA PHE A 408 -5.22 15.25 16.74
C PHE A 408 -6.08 16.39 17.31
N ASN A 409 -5.86 17.60 16.81
CA ASN A 409 -6.59 18.81 17.23
C ASN A 409 -7.58 19.25 16.16
N ASN A 410 -8.86 18.92 16.30
CA ASN A 410 -9.88 19.29 15.30
C ASN A 410 -10.21 20.80 15.20
N ASN A 411 -9.59 21.66 16.01
CA ASN A 411 -9.82 23.12 15.98
C ASN A 411 -8.87 23.87 15.05
N ILE A 412 -8.07 23.16 14.25
CA ILE A 412 -7.16 23.76 13.25
C ILE A 412 -7.37 23.13 11.86
N PRO A 413 -6.79 23.72 10.79
CA PRO A 413 -6.77 23.09 9.48
C PRO A 413 -5.81 21.91 9.40
N HIS A 414 -6.23 20.84 8.69
CA HIS A 414 -5.45 19.64 8.41
C HIS A 414 -5.28 19.45 6.89
N PRO A 415 -4.31 20.14 6.26
CA PRO A 415 -4.20 20.19 4.80
C PRO A 415 -3.83 18.85 4.17
N ASP A 416 -3.37 17.89 4.96
CA ASP A 416 -2.96 16.56 4.52
C ASP A 416 -4.04 15.49 4.70
N LEU A 417 -5.26 15.89 5.09
CA LEU A 417 -6.38 14.98 5.28
C LEU A 417 -7.63 15.35 4.47
N PRO A 418 -8.49 14.36 4.19
CA PRO A 418 -9.75 14.61 3.50
C PRO A 418 -10.75 15.38 4.40
N GLY A 419 -11.07 16.60 4.00
CA GLY A 419 -12.02 17.45 4.72
C GLY A 419 -11.77 18.94 4.54
N THR A 420 -12.53 19.75 5.28
CA THR A 420 -12.44 21.21 5.25
C THR A 420 -12.53 21.80 6.64
N PHE A 421 -11.69 22.79 6.96
CA PHE A 421 -11.84 23.56 8.18
C PHE A 421 -12.84 24.70 7.98
N ASP A 422 -13.90 24.75 8.78
CA ASP A 422 -14.99 25.74 8.62
C ASP A 422 -14.73 27.07 9.35
N GLY A 423 -13.56 27.21 9.98
CA GLY A 423 -13.20 28.34 10.84
C GLY A 423 -13.33 28.04 12.34
N THR A 424 -13.98 26.93 12.71
CA THR A 424 -14.13 26.47 14.10
C THR A 424 -13.68 25.02 14.27
N PHE A 425 -14.10 24.13 13.37
CA PHE A 425 -13.81 22.71 13.40
C PHE A 425 -13.37 22.18 12.03
N PHE A 426 -12.56 21.13 12.07
CA PHE A 426 -12.26 20.33 10.90
C PHE A 426 -13.43 19.37 10.61
N LEU A 427 -14.05 19.57 9.45
CA LEU A 427 -15.13 18.75 8.94
C LEU A 427 -14.55 17.67 8.04
N ALA A 428 -14.47 16.45 8.58
CA ALA A 428 -13.94 15.30 7.87
C ALA A 428 -14.85 14.90 6.70
N GLN A 429 -14.24 14.40 5.64
CA GLN A 429 -14.95 13.85 4.49
C GLN A 429 -14.34 12.51 4.10
N ALA A 430 -15.17 11.56 3.71
CA ALA A 430 -14.68 10.28 3.22
C ALA A 430 -15.54 9.80 2.05
N GLY A 431 -14.89 9.15 1.08
CA GLY A 431 -15.56 8.63 -0.10
C GLY A 431 -16.15 7.25 0.13
N SER A 432 -16.79 6.70 -0.89
CA SER A 432 -17.30 5.33 -0.87
C SER A 432 -16.83 4.53 -2.07
N CYS A 433 -16.36 3.32 -1.79
CA CYS A 433 -16.04 2.33 -2.79
C CYS A 433 -17.14 1.27 -2.80
N ASN A 434 -17.82 1.16 -3.93
CA ASN A 434 -18.98 0.27 -4.08
C ASN A 434 -18.59 -0.95 -4.91
N ASP A 435 -19.43 -1.99 -4.93
CA ASP A 435 -19.18 -3.13 -5.81
C ASP A 435 -19.14 -2.67 -7.28
N GLY A 436 -18.23 -3.26 -8.05
CA GLY A 436 -17.96 -2.84 -9.44
C GLY A 436 -17.22 -1.50 -9.60
N THR A 437 -16.84 -0.82 -8.50
CA THR A 437 -15.94 0.37 -8.56
C THR A 437 -14.47 0.01 -8.30
N ALA A 438 -14.20 -1.25 -7.92
CA ALA A 438 -12.85 -1.80 -8.01
C ALA A 438 -12.43 -1.91 -9.48
N VAL A 439 -11.13 -1.76 -9.73
CA VAL A 439 -10.58 -1.82 -11.08
C VAL A 439 -10.09 -3.25 -11.29
N SER A 440 -10.58 -3.95 -12.32
CA SER A 440 -10.11 -5.30 -12.69
C SER A 440 -9.13 -5.27 -13.86
N THR A 441 -8.29 -4.22 -13.92
CA THR A 441 -7.32 -4.06 -14.99
C THR A 441 -5.91 -4.14 -14.45
N MET A 442 -5.14 -5.09 -14.95
CA MET A 442 -3.77 -5.32 -14.48
C MET A 442 -2.88 -4.07 -14.51
N ALA A 443 -2.98 -3.23 -15.55
CA ALA A 443 -2.19 -2.00 -15.66
C ALA A 443 -2.49 -0.94 -14.58
N ALA A 444 -3.65 -1.04 -13.92
CA ALA A 444 -4.00 -0.23 -12.76
C ALA A 444 -3.62 -0.91 -11.45
N ASN A 445 -3.75 -2.23 -11.39
CA ASN A 445 -3.60 -3.01 -10.16
C ASN A 445 -2.15 -3.42 -9.87
N TYR A 446 -1.33 -3.52 -10.91
CA TYR A 446 0.11 -3.71 -10.84
C TYR A 446 0.80 -2.60 -11.64
N THR A 447 1.73 -1.92 -11.01
CA THR A 447 2.53 -0.89 -11.67
C THR A 447 4.01 -1.26 -11.59
N SER A 448 4.68 -1.20 -12.73
CA SER A 448 6.13 -1.05 -12.76
C SER A 448 6.45 0.44 -12.62
N THR A 449 7.11 0.84 -11.55
CA THR A 449 7.46 2.23 -11.26
C THR A 449 8.91 2.46 -11.57
N LEU A 450 9.20 3.33 -12.53
CA LEU A 450 10.55 3.73 -12.88
C LEU A 450 10.88 5.07 -12.25
N PHE A 451 11.93 5.12 -11.43
CA PHE A 451 12.48 6.36 -10.87
C PHE A 451 13.70 6.81 -11.68
N GLN A 452 13.69 8.08 -12.07
CA GLN A 452 14.81 8.72 -12.76
C GLN A 452 14.93 10.19 -12.35
N GLY A 453 15.89 10.46 -11.46
CA GLY A 453 16.16 11.82 -11.00
C GLY A 453 14.97 12.41 -10.23
N ALA A 454 14.49 13.56 -10.69
CA ALA A 454 13.33 14.24 -10.11
C ALA A 454 11.99 13.81 -10.75
N THR A 455 11.96 12.65 -11.42
CA THR A 455 10.77 12.14 -12.08
C THR A 455 10.55 10.67 -11.76
N ALA A 456 9.28 10.26 -11.75
CA ALA A 456 8.88 8.86 -11.74
C ALA A 456 7.80 8.61 -12.79
N ALA A 457 7.66 7.37 -13.24
CA ALA A 457 6.58 6.96 -14.12
C ALA A 457 5.99 5.63 -13.67
N PHE A 458 4.66 5.53 -13.73
CA PHE A 458 3.99 4.24 -13.76
C PHE A 458 4.00 3.71 -15.18
N ILE A 459 4.35 2.43 -15.28
CA ILE A 459 4.49 1.69 -16.51
C ILE A 459 3.63 0.44 -16.36
N ASP A 460 2.82 0.18 -17.38
CA ASP A 460 2.10 -1.08 -17.51
C ASP A 460 3.14 -2.22 -17.63
N PRO A 461 3.16 -3.16 -16.66
CA PRO A 461 4.18 -4.19 -16.60
C PRO A 461 4.09 -5.20 -17.75
N GLN A 462 3.04 -5.20 -18.58
CA GLN A 462 2.93 -6.09 -19.73
C GLN A 462 3.27 -5.40 -21.05
N THR A 463 2.85 -4.15 -21.20
CA THR A 463 3.00 -3.41 -22.46
C THR A 463 4.19 -2.48 -22.46
N SER A 464 4.85 -2.27 -21.32
CA SER A 464 5.89 -1.26 -21.11
C SER A 464 5.44 0.17 -21.45
N SER A 465 4.13 0.40 -21.54
CA SER A 465 3.58 1.71 -21.84
C SER A 465 3.47 2.55 -20.58
N VAL A 466 3.80 3.84 -20.68
CA VAL A 466 3.64 4.78 -19.56
C VAL A 466 2.16 5.01 -19.31
N THR A 467 1.70 4.78 -18.08
CA THR A 467 0.31 4.95 -17.64
C THR A 467 0.10 6.20 -16.79
N SER A 468 1.16 6.69 -16.13
CA SER A 468 1.17 7.99 -15.45
C SER A 468 2.61 8.46 -15.21
N GLN A 469 2.80 9.76 -14.97
CA GLN A 469 4.10 10.37 -14.69
C GLN A 469 4.01 11.29 -13.48
N PHE A 470 5.12 11.44 -12.76
CA PHE A 470 5.20 12.24 -11.55
C PHE A 470 6.43 13.13 -11.56
N ALA A 471 6.26 14.36 -11.07
CA ALA A 471 7.37 15.20 -10.61
C ALA A 471 7.65 14.88 -9.13
N LEU A 472 8.92 14.75 -8.78
CA LEU A 472 9.39 14.44 -7.42
C LEU A 472 10.10 15.68 -6.85
N ASP A 473 9.64 16.13 -5.69
CA ASP A 473 10.23 17.24 -4.97
C ASP A 473 10.87 16.76 -3.65
N TYR A 474 12.20 16.74 -3.65
CA TYR A 474 13.06 16.34 -2.53
C TYR A 474 13.32 17.46 -1.51
N THR A 475 12.78 18.67 -1.73
CA THR A 475 13.07 19.86 -0.91
C THR A 475 12.11 20.05 0.27
N GLN A 476 11.50 18.95 0.72
CA GLN A 476 10.47 18.98 1.76
C GLN A 476 11.05 19.37 3.11
N ALA A 477 10.31 20.20 3.84
CA ALA A 477 10.68 20.59 5.20
C ALA A 477 10.65 19.40 6.17
N THR A 478 9.73 18.45 5.96
CA THR A 478 9.64 17.21 6.75
C THR A 478 10.63 16.18 6.21
N PRO A 479 11.68 15.79 6.97
CA PRO A 479 12.65 14.80 6.52
C PRO A 479 12.00 13.43 6.26
N GLY A 480 12.49 12.72 5.26
CA GLY A 480 12.04 11.36 4.95
C GLY A 480 10.79 11.30 4.05
N LYS A 481 10.23 12.44 3.63
CA LYS A 481 9.15 12.49 2.63
C LYS A 481 9.63 13.16 1.35
N ILE A 482 9.13 12.67 0.23
CA ILE A 482 9.25 13.28 -1.09
C ILE A 482 7.84 13.66 -1.52
N LYS A 483 7.62 14.94 -1.88
CA LYS A 483 6.33 15.33 -2.45
C LYS A 483 6.26 14.88 -3.89
N ILE A 484 5.11 14.38 -4.29
CA ILE A 484 4.86 14.00 -5.68
C ILE A 484 3.76 14.85 -6.28
N THR A 485 3.82 15.06 -7.60
CA THR A 485 2.75 15.70 -8.37
C THR A 485 2.54 14.93 -9.66
N ALA A 486 1.34 14.39 -9.84
CA ALA A 486 0.93 13.70 -11.05
C ALA A 486 0.95 14.68 -12.23
N SER A 487 1.71 14.34 -13.26
CA SER A 487 1.82 15.11 -14.50
C SER A 487 0.82 14.64 -15.57
N GLN A 488 0.20 13.47 -15.36
CA GLN A 488 -0.77 12.83 -16.23
C GLN A 488 -1.79 12.05 -15.39
N ASP A 489 -3.01 11.92 -15.90
CA ASP A 489 -4.04 11.09 -15.27
C ASP A 489 -3.58 9.64 -15.19
N PHE A 490 -3.88 8.95 -14.09
CA PHE A 490 -3.74 7.51 -14.00
C PHE A 490 -5.13 6.88 -14.08
N ASN A 491 -5.33 6.03 -15.09
CA ASN A 491 -6.64 5.55 -15.46
C ASN A 491 -6.77 4.04 -15.30
N ALA A 492 -7.91 3.64 -14.76
CA ALA A 492 -8.48 2.32 -14.95
C ALA A 492 -9.11 2.20 -16.35
N LYS A 493 -9.07 1.02 -16.98
CA LYS A 493 -9.80 0.76 -18.23
C LYS A 493 -11.10 0.00 -17.94
N GLY A 494 -12.23 0.68 -17.94
CA GLY A 494 -13.55 0.05 -17.84
C GLY A 494 -14.12 -0.36 -19.20
N ALA A 495 -15.18 -1.17 -19.19
CA ALA A 495 -15.96 -1.49 -20.41
C ALA A 495 -16.51 -0.22 -21.11
N ASN A 496 -16.71 0.87 -20.35
CA ASN A 496 -17.22 2.15 -20.83
C ASN A 496 -16.09 3.18 -21.11
N GLY A 497 -14.83 2.75 -21.15
CA GLY A 497 -13.67 3.60 -21.37
C GLY A 497 -12.84 3.85 -20.10
N ASN A 498 -11.94 4.84 -20.19
CA ASN A 498 -11.01 5.17 -19.11
C ASN A 498 -11.74 5.86 -17.95
N VAL A 499 -11.43 5.45 -16.72
CA VAL A 499 -11.87 6.11 -15.49
C VAL A 499 -10.63 6.52 -14.70
N ALA A 500 -10.49 7.81 -14.40
CA ALA A 500 -9.36 8.32 -13.64
C ALA A 500 -9.44 7.83 -12.18
N ILE A 501 -8.36 7.20 -11.72
CA ILE A 501 -8.13 6.87 -10.30
C ILE A 501 -7.64 8.14 -9.58
N PHE A 502 -6.71 8.85 -10.21
CA PHE A 502 -6.32 10.21 -9.87
C PHE A 502 -5.98 11.01 -11.14
N GLY A 503 -6.07 12.32 -11.04
CA GLY A 503 -5.91 13.25 -12.15
C GLY A 503 -4.54 13.93 -12.20
N LYS A 504 -4.23 14.51 -13.34
CA LYS A 504 -3.11 15.45 -13.51
C LYS A 504 -3.24 16.62 -12.53
N GLY A 505 -2.14 16.94 -11.87
CA GLY A 505 -2.06 17.97 -10.84
C GLY A 505 -2.29 17.44 -9.42
N ASP A 506 -2.79 16.20 -9.29
CA ASP A 506 -2.97 15.58 -7.98
C ASP A 506 -1.62 15.37 -7.30
N THR A 507 -1.58 15.63 -6.00
CA THR A 507 -0.37 15.56 -5.20
C THR A 507 -0.44 14.46 -4.17
N GLY A 508 0.72 14.13 -3.60
CA GLY A 508 0.78 13.29 -2.43
C GLY A 508 2.21 13.14 -1.93
N TRP A 509 2.48 12.01 -1.31
CA TRP A 509 3.73 11.76 -0.60
C TRP A 509 4.32 10.41 -0.98
N LEU A 510 5.64 10.36 -0.99
CA LEU A 510 6.42 9.15 -1.19
C LEU A 510 7.44 9.00 -0.06
N VAL A 511 7.63 7.77 0.41
CA VAL A 511 8.63 7.38 1.40
C VAL A 511 9.39 6.13 0.95
N THR A 512 10.58 5.92 1.50
CA THR A 512 11.48 4.83 1.07
C THR A 512 12.16 4.16 2.25
N ALA A 513 12.36 2.85 2.20
CA ALA A 513 13.24 2.13 3.13
C ALA A 513 13.97 1.02 2.37
N GLY A 514 15.29 1.14 2.29
CA GLY A 514 16.11 0.24 1.47
C GLY A 514 15.64 0.26 0.01
N ASN A 515 15.35 -0.92 -0.51
CA ASN A 515 14.91 -1.14 -1.89
C ASN A 515 13.38 -1.22 -2.03
N ILE A 516 12.64 -0.58 -1.13
CA ILE A 516 11.18 -0.51 -1.15
C ILE A 516 10.76 0.96 -1.05
N TYR A 517 9.71 1.31 -1.80
CA TYR A 517 9.02 2.58 -1.68
C TYR A 517 7.55 2.37 -1.36
N ALA A 518 6.95 3.37 -0.72
CA ALA A 518 5.51 3.50 -0.58
C ALA A 518 5.09 4.89 -1.03
N MET A 519 3.94 4.96 -1.70
CA MET A 519 3.45 6.19 -2.31
C MET A 519 1.95 6.33 -2.08
N VAL A 520 1.54 7.51 -1.66
CA VAL A 520 0.15 7.94 -1.58
C VAL A 520 -0.07 9.10 -2.53
N VAL A 521 -1.15 9.07 -3.31
CA VAL A 521 -1.69 10.20 -4.08
C VAL A 521 -3.06 10.56 -3.51
N ASN A 522 -3.43 11.84 -3.55
CA ASN A 522 -4.72 12.34 -3.07
C ASN A 522 -4.95 12.14 -1.57
N ASN A 523 -3.91 12.33 -0.74
CA ASN A 523 -4.03 12.20 0.71
C ASN A 523 -5.04 13.20 1.33
N SER A 524 -5.22 14.38 0.72
CA SER A 524 -6.20 15.37 1.18
C SER A 524 -7.56 15.27 0.49
N LYS A 525 -7.82 14.19 -0.26
CA LYS A 525 -9.08 13.99 -0.97
C LYS A 525 -9.72 12.66 -0.57
N VAL A 526 -11.00 12.53 -0.91
CA VAL A 526 -11.80 11.34 -0.62
C VAL A 526 -11.40 10.10 -1.43
N ASN A 527 -10.56 10.23 -2.45
CA ASN A 527 -10.08 9.15 -3.32
C ASN A 527 -8.57 8.87 -3.18
N PRO A 528 -8.10 8.47 -1.99
CA PRO A 528 -6.68 8.18 -1.81
C PRO A 528 -6.27 6.96 -2.64
N PHE A 529 -5.11 7.06 -3.27
CA PHE A 529 -4.46 5.96 -3.97
C PHE A 529 -3.18 5.61 -3.22
N PHE A 530 -2.90 4.32 -3.06
CA PHE A 530 -1.70 3.83 -2.40
C PHE A 530 -1.02 2.75 -3.24
N THR A 531 0.31 2.72 -3.20
CA THR A 531 1.09 1.58 -3.69
C THR A 531 2.33 1.39 -2.83
N VAL A 532 2.74 0.13 -2.71
CA VAL A 532 4.04 -0.27 -2.16
C VAL A 532 4.72 -1.14 -3.22
N GLY A 533 5.97 -0.81 -3.53
CA GLY A 533 6.73 -1.53 -4.55
C GLY A 533 8.15 -1.85 -4.11
N ALA A 534 8.63 -3.01 -4.56
CA ALA A 534 9.96 -3.51 -4.30
C ALA A 534 10.82 -3.41 -5.57
N PHE A 535 12.11 -3.14 -5.39
CA PHE A 535 13.08 -2.99 -6.46
C PHE A 535 13.23 -4.28 -7.27
N VAL A 536 13.20 -4.14 -8.60
CA VAL A 536 13.36 -5.24 -9.56
C VAL A 536 14.34 -4.94 -10.69
N GLN A 537 14.83 -3.72 -10.88
CA GLN A 537 15.82 -3.42 -11.94
C GLN A 537 16.61 -2.13 -11.76
#